data_AF-A0A2S0LY04-F1
#
_entry.id   AF-A0A2S0LY04-F1
#
_cell.length_a   1.000
_cell.length_b   1.000
_cell.length_c   1.000
_cell.angle_alpha   90.00
_cell.angle_beta   90.00
_cell.angle_gamma   90.00
#
_symmetry.space_group_name_H-M   'P 1'
#
loop_
_entity.id
_entity.type
_entity.pdbx_description
1 polymer ?
#
loop_
_entity_poly.entity_id
_entity_poly.type
_entity_poly.pdbx_seq_one_letter_code
_entity_poly.pdbx_strand_id
1 'polypeptide(L)'
;MTWAKYGAHFFDDLVNFEFPEHLDDACQLTHTQAVHFVYSTESYDCSFPKKKLLRFATSPRAQEAGNALVAAGAWEVVGTRVRLIHHREEIRQSLAAQNAKRDRDRIAAARKREREQKAAEQPAERKPSKVASDVADESVATHSFIHSSSHGIDEEPQEEVEPVMPLSSSGPPLEDEDPEIDDFWSGVEEAAS
;
A
#
# COMPACT_ATOMS: atom_id res chain seq x y z
N MET A 1 4.57 -5.35 3.97
CA MET A 1 4.56 -3.94 3.54
C MET A 1 4.05 -3.87 2.11
N THR A 2 2.90 -3.22 1.89
CA THR A 2 2.41 -2.87 0.55
C THR A 2 2.95 -1.48 0.23
N TRP A 3 3.91 -1.37 -0.68
CA TRP A 3 4.38 -0.07 -1.16
C TRP A 3 3.41 0.43 -2.23
N ALA A 4 2.69 1.51 -1.97
CA ALA A 4 1.94 2.22 -3.00
C ALA A 4 2.94 3.02 -3.86
N LYS A 5 2.99 2.72 -5.16
CA LYS A 5 3.76 3.55 -6.10
C LYS A 5 2.86 4.67 -6.60
N TYR A 6 3.11 5.88 -6.13
CA TYR A 6 2.47 7.07 -6.65
C TYR A 6 3.07 7.41 -8.03
N GLY A 7 2.23 7.84 -8.97
CA GLY A 7 2.71 8.39 -10.24
C GLY A 7 3.42 9.73 -10.00
N ALA A 8 4.27 10.15 -10.93
CA ALA A 8 4.96 11.45 -10.83
C ALA A 8 3.96 12.62 -10.71
N HIS A 9 2.80 12.50 -11.38
CA HIS A 9 1.75 13.51 -11.39
C HIS A 9 0.86 13.51 -10.14
N PHE A 10 1.00 12.55 -9.22
CA PHE A 10 0.07 12.39 -8.09
C PHE A 10 0.03 13.64 -7.18
N PHE A 11 1.21 14.19 -6.89
CA PHE A 11 1.31 15.41 -6.08
C PHE A 11 1.05 16.66 -6.93
N ASP A 12 1.49 16.67 -8.19
CA ASP A 12 1.25 17.78 -9.12
C ASP A 12 -0.26 18.03 -9.34
N ASP A 13 -1.04 16.96 -9.48
CA ASP A 13 -2.49 17.05 -9.66
C ASP A 13 -3.18 17.53 -8.39
N LEU A 14 -2.63 17.20 -7.21
CA LEU A 14 -3.14 17.67 -5.93
C LEU A 14 -2.88 19.16 -5.70
N VAL A 15 -1.78 19.70 -6.22
CA VAL A 15 -1.45 21.14 -6.17
C VAL A 15 -2.41 21.99 -7.00
N ASN A 16 -3.09 21.40 -7.98
CA ASN A 16 -4.08 22.12 -8.79
C ASN A 16 -5.41 22.38 -8.03
N PHE A 17 -5.59 21.82 -6.84
CA PHE A 17 -6.73 22.14 -5.99
C PHE A 17 -6.46 23.40 -5.17
N GLU A 18 -7.46 24.26 -5.06
CA GLU A 18 -7.38 25.47 -4.25
C GLU A 18 -7.63 25.14 -2.78
N PHE A 19 -6.56 24.90 -2.02
CA PHE A 19 -6.61 24.77 -0.56
C PHE A 19 -6.29 26.11 0.12
N PRO A 20 -6.81 26.34 1.34
CA PRO A 20 -6.32 27.43 2.17
C PRO A 20 -4.81 27.25 2.42
N GLU A 21 -3.99 28.29 2.20
CA GLU A 21 -2.51 28.21 2.25
C GLU A 21 -2.00 27.58 3.55
N HIS A 22 -2.57 27.99 4.68
CA HIS A 22 -2.23 27.44 6.00
C HIS A 22 -2.60 25.96 6.21
N LEU A 23 -3.39 25.35 5.31
CA LEU A 23 -3.83 23.95 5.37
C LEU A 23 -3.23 23.08 4.26
N ASP A 24 -2.50 23.65 3.29
CA ASP A 24 -2.04 22.92 2.10
C ASP A 24 -1.26 21.65 2.47
N ASP A 25 -0.18 21.77 3.27
CA ASP A 25 0.60 20.62 3.76
C ASP A 25 -0.26 19.57 4.48
N ALA A 26 -1.22 20.03 5.30
CA ALA A 26 -2.12 19.15 6.03
C ALA A 26 -3.08 18.40 5.09
N CYS A 27 -3.59 19.06 4.04
CA CYS A 27 -4.40 18.48 2.98
C CYS A 27 -3.60 17.42 2.21
N GLN A 28 -2.39 17.75 1.76
CA GLN A 28 -1.54 16.83 1.00
C GLN A 28 -1.20 15.57 1.81
N LEU A 29 -0.79 15.74 3.07
CA LEU A 29 -0.47 14.63 3.96
C LEU A 29 -1.71 13.76 4.24
N THR A 30 -2.83 14.39 4.61
CA THR A 30 -4.08 13.69 4.94
C THR A 30 -4.64 12.94 3.73
N HIS A 31 -4.58 13.53 2.54
CA HIS A 31 -4.96 12.89 1.28
C HIS A 31 -4.10 11.65 1.00
N THR A 32 -2.78 11.79 1.10
CA THR A 32 -1.83 10.69 0.87
C THR A 32 -2.07 9.52 1.82
N GLN A 33 -2.34 9.82 3.10
CA GLN A 33 -2.63 8.83 4.12
C GLN A 33 -3.98 8.13 3.90
N ALA A 34 -4.98 8.87 3.43
CA ALA A 34 -6.27 8.28 3.04
C ALA A 34 -6.12 7.32 1.85
N VAL A 35 -5.31 7.68 0.84
CA VAL A 35 -4.99 6.79 -0.28
C VAL A 35 -4.27 5.53 0.21
N HIS A 36 -3.29 5.67 1.10
CA HIS A 36 -2.62 4.52 1.71
C HIS A 36 -3.60 3.62 2.49
N PHE A 37 -4.52 4.22 3.25
CA PHE A 37 -5.57 3.48 3.95
C PHE A 37 -6.46 2.68 2.99
N VAL A 38 -6.87 3.28 1.87
CA VAL A 38 -7.63 2.57 0.83
C VAL A 38 -6.85 1.40 0.25
N TYR A 39 -5.56 1.56 -0.04
CA TYR A 39 -4.72 0.45 -0.47
C TYR A 39 -4.62 -0.65 0.59
N SER A 40 -4.48 -0.30 1.86
CA SER A 40 -4.37 -1.28 2.95
C SER A 40 -5.63 -2.10 3.17
N THR A 41 -6.79 -1.52 2.85
CA THR A 41 -8.11 -2.18 2.96
C THR A 41 -8.58 -2.78 1.65
N GLU A 42 -7.82 -2.58 0.57
CA GLU A 42 -8.13 -3.01 -0.80
C GLU A 42 -9.55 -2.61 -1.24
N SER A 43 -10.02 -1.44 -0.80
CA SER A 43 -11.38 -0.97 -1.09
C SER A 43 -11.50 -0.45 -2.52
N TYR A 44 -12.20 -1.19 -3.38
CA TYR A 44 -12.49 -0.78 -4.76
C TYR A 44 -13.41 0.44 -4.87
N ASP A 45 -14.19 0.74 -3.84
CA ASP A 45 -15.02 1.96 -3.81
C ASP A 45 -14.20 3.21 -3.53
N CYS A 46 -12.92 3.05 -3.15
CA CYS A 46 -12.02 4.10 -2.72
C CYS A 46 -12.64 4.94 -1.60
N SER A 47 -13.25 4.28 -0.61
CA SER A 47 -13.95 4.95 0.48
C SER A 47 -13.52 4.45 1.85
N PHE A 48 -13.56 5.34 2.84
CA PHE A 48 -13.29 5.02 4.23
C PHE A 48 -14.39 5.58 5.15
N PRO A 49 -14.65 4.96 6.31
CA PRO A 49 -15.60 5.51 7.28
C PRO A 49 -15.10 6.84 7.86
N LYS A 50 -15.99 7.84 8.01
CA LYS A 50 -15.66 9.15 8.60
C LYS A 50 -14.93 9.02 9.94
N LYS A 51 -15.43 8.15 10.84
CA LYS A 51 -14.86 7.87 12.18
C LYS A 51 -13.42 7.33 12.15
N LYS A 52 -12.92 6.86 11.01
CA LYS A 52 -11.55 6.33 10.88
C LYS A 52 -10.52 7.38 10.49
N LEU A 53 -10.92 8.57 10.06
CA LEU A 53 -10.01 9.63 9.61
C LEU A 53 -8.93 9.92 10.66
N LEU A 54 -9.33 10.23 11.90
CA LEU A 54 -8.42 10.53 13.00
C LEU A 54 -7.56 9.35 13.45
N ARG A 55 -7.89 8.12 13.03
CA ARG A 55 -7.13 6.92 13.40
C ARG A 55 -5.93 6.70 12.50
N PHE A 56 -6.04 7.04 11.21
CA PHE A 56 -4.95 6.82 10.25
C PHE A 56 -4.24 8.12 9.87
N ALA A 57 -4.91 9.27 9.96
CA ALA A 57 -4.30 10.54 9.65
C ALA A 57 -3.39 10.99 10.79
N THR A 58 -2.13 11.30 10.49
CA THR A 58 -1.17 11.74 11.51
C THR A 58 -1.11 13.26 11.64
N SER A 59 -1.78 14.00 10.75
CA SER A 59 -1.84 15.45 10.83
C SER A 59 -2.68 15.88 12.04
N PRO A 60 -2.20 16.81 12.89
CA PRO A 60 -3.00 17.36 13.98
C PRO A 60 -4.24 18.13 13.46
N ARG A 61 -4.23 18.53 12.19
CA ARG A 61 -5.31 19.25 11.52
C ARG A 61 -6.06 18.39 10.51
N ALA A 62 -6.02 17.06 10.69
CA ALA A 62 -6.62 16.10 9.77
C ALA A 62 -8.11 16.35 9.49
N GLN A 63 -8.86 16.84 10.49
CA GLN A 63 -10.27 17.19 10.33
C GLN A 63 -10.47 18.40 9.40
N GLU A 64 -9.80 19.51 9.69
CA GLU A 64 -9.87 20.73 8.87
C GLU A 64 -9.40 20.46 7.44
N ALA A 65 -8.31 19.70 7.30
CA ALA A 65 -7.81 19.24 6.01
C ALA A 65 -8.83 18.38 5.27
N GLY A 66 -9.51 17.45 5.97
CA GLY A 66 -10.59 16.63 5.39
C GLY A 66 -11.74 17.47 4.85
N ASN A 67 -12.15 18.52 5.56
CA ASN A 67 -13.20 19.43 5.11
C ASN A 67 -12.75 20.25 3.89
N ALA A 68 -11.52 20.76 3.89
CA ALA A 68 -10.95 21.47 2.75
C ALA A 68 -10.85 20.56 1.50
N LEU A 69 -10.49 19.28 1.68
CA LEU A 69 -10.45 18.28 0.61
C LEU A 69 -11.83 17.99 0.01
N VAL A 70 -12.89 18.00 0.83
CA VAL A 70 -14.26 17.86 0.33
C VAL A 70 -14.71 19.14 -0.38
N ALA A 71 -14.45 20.31 0.20
CA ALA A 71 -14.80 21.60 -0.39
C ALA A 71 -14.12 21.81 -1.76
N ALA A 72 -12.88 21.35 -1.90
CA ALA A 72 -12.14 21.38 -3.17
C ALA A 72 -12.61 20.31 -4.19
N GLY A 73 -13.53 19.42 -3.81
CA GLY A 73 -14.02 18.34 -4.67
C GLY A 73 -13.06 17.16 -4.85
N ALA A 74 -11.94 17.13 -4.13
CA ALA A 74 -11.02 16.00 -4.14
C ALA A 74 -11.65 14.77 -3.44
N TRP A 75 -12.49 15.01 -2.43
CA TRP A 75 -13.26 14.03 -1.67
C TRP A 75 -14.77 14.28 -1.81
N GLU A 76 -15.56 13.21 -1.65
CA GLU A 76 -17.01 13.24 -1.64
C GLU A 76 -17.53 12.59 -0.35
N VAL A 77 -18.45 13.25 0.34
CA VAL A 77 -19.14 12.68 1.50
C VAL A 77 -20.33 11.85 1.02
N VAL A 78 -20.39 10.58 1.43
CA VAL A 78 -21.46 9.65 1.08
C VAL A 78 -21.98 8.99 2.36
N GLY A 79 -22.96 9.62 3.00
CA GLY A 79 -23.52 9.18 4.28
C GLY A 79 -22.45 9.13 5.37
N THR A 80 -22.19 7.95 5.94
CA THR A 80 -21.19 7.75 7.01
C THR A 80 -19.76 7.54 6.49
N ARG A 81 -19.56 7.63 5.18
CA ARG A 81 -18.27 7.38 4.52
C ARG A 81 -17.81 8.61 3.75
N VAL A 82 -16.50 8.69 3.56
CA VAL A 82 -15.86 9.63 2.64
C VAL A 82 -15.26 8.81 1.50
N ARG A 83 -15.54 9.23 0.27
CA ARG A 83 -15.04 8.64 -0.96
C ARG A 83 -13.97 9.56 -1.54
N LEU A 84 -12.82 8.99 -1.90
CA LEU A 84 -11.81 9.66 -2.69
C LEU A 84 -12.28 9.75 -4.13
N ILE A 85 -12.40 10.96 -4.66
CA ILE A 85 -12.73 11.21 -6.06
C ILE A 85 -11.44 11.35 -6.86
N HIS A 86 -10.53 12.17 -6.34
CA HIS A 86 -9.20 12.33 -6.91
C HIS A 86 -8.44 10.98 -6.93
N HIS A 87 -7.89 10.62 -8.09
CA HIS A 87 -7.19 9.37 -8.39
C HIS A 87 -7.95 8.05 -8.17
N ARG A 88 -9.29 8.10 -8.10
CA ARG A 88 -10.13 6.91 -7.85
C ARG A 88 -9.91 5.80 -8.88
N GLU A 89 -9.79 6.17 -10.15
CA GLU A 89 -9.68 5.19 -11.24
C GLU A 89 -8.30 4.54 -11.27
N GLU A 90 -7.25 5.32 -11.05
CA GLU A 90 -5.87 4.86 -10.96
C GLU A 90 -5.69 3.89 -9.79
N ILE A 91 -6.29 4.20 -8.64
CA ILE A 91 -6.30 3.30 -7.47
C ILE A 91 -6.99 1.98 -7.81
N ARG A 92 -8.15 2.03 -8.48
CA ARG A 92 -8.86 0.81 -8.91
C ARG A 92 -8.03 -0.04 -9.86
N GLN A 93 -7.46 0.57 -10.89
CA GLN A 93 -6.65 -0.14 -11.87
C GLN A 93 -5.42 -0.76 -11.21
N SER A 94 -4.78 -0.03 -10.30
CA SER A 94 -3.67 -0.52 -9.49
C SER A 94 -4.07 -1.73 -8.63
N LEU A 95 -5.18 -1.65 -7.89
CA LEU A 95 -5.70 -2.76 -7.09
C LEU A 95 -6.05 -3.99 -7.94
N ALA A 96 -6.69 -3.77 -9.09
CA ALA A 96 -7.02 -4.85 -10.03
C ALA A 96 -5.75 -5.52 -10.57
N ALA A 97 -4.74 -4.74 -10.95
CA ALA A 97 -3.46 -5.26 -11.44
C ALA A 97 -2.70 -6.04 -10.36
N GLN A 98 -2.70 -5.55 -9.11
CA GLN A 98 -2.09 -6.24 -7.97
C GLN A 98 -2.79 -7.57 -7.67
N ASN A 99 -4.12 -7.61 -7.72
CA ASN A 99 -4.90 -8.83 -7.54
C ASN A 99 -4.64 -9.83 -8.67
N ALA A 100 -4.70 -9.39 -9.93
CA ALA A 100 -4.39 -10.23 -11.08
C ALA A 100 -2.95 -10.78 -11.06
N LYS A 101 -1.99 -10.02 -10.50
CA LYS A 101 -0.62 -10.52 -10.27
C LYS A 101 -0.60 -11.60 -9.18
N ARG A 102 -1.22 -11.36 -8.03
CA ARG A 102 -1.31 -12.33 -6.92
C ARG A 102 -1.92 -13.65 -7.38
N ASP A 103 -2.98 -13.60 -8.19
CA ASP A 103 -3.62 -14.80 -8.73
C ASP A 103 -2.71 -15.59 -9.68
N ARG A 104 -2.02 -14.90 -10.60
CA ARG A 104 -1.04 -15.53 -11.50
C ARG A 104 0.10 -16.17 -10.72
N ASP A 105 0.63 -15.47 -9.73
CA ASP A 105 1.72 -15.97 -8.88
C ASP A 105 1.27 -17.22 -8.09
N ARG A 106 0.03 -17.25 -7.59
CA ARG A 106 -0.56 -18.42 -6.92
C ARG A 106 -0.66 -19.62 -7.85
N ILE A 107 -1.15 -19.44 -9.08
CA ILE A 107 -1.29 -20.51 -10.07
C ILE A 107 0.09 -21.04 -10.50
N ALA A 108 1.04 -20.14 -10.74
CA ALA A 108 2.41 -20.51 -11.10
C ALA A 108 3.08 -21.32 -9.98
N ALA A 109 2.89 -20.91 -8.72
CA ALA A 109 3.40 -21.63 -7.56
C ALA A 109 2.77 -23.03 -7.42
N ALA A 110 1.46 -23.16 -7.62
CA ALA A 110 0.77 -24.45 -7.60
C ALA A 110 1.29 -25.40 -8.71
N ARG A 111 1.42 -24.90 -9.94
CA ARG A 111 1.98 -25.66 -11.07
C ARG A 111 3.43 -26.08 -10.83
N LYS A 112 4.24 -25.22 -10.19
CA LYS A 112 5.62 -25.54 -9.82
C LYS A 112 5.66 -26.69 -8.81
N ARG A 113 4.84 -26.62 -7.75
CA ARG A 113 4.73 -27.70 -6.74
C ARG A 113 4.28 -29.03 -7.35
N GLU A 114 3.31 -29.02 -8.26
CA GLU A 114 2.86 -30.22 -8.95
C GLU A 114 3.97 -30.85 -9.81
N ARG A 115 4.77 -30.03 -10.52
CA ARG A 115 5.92 -30.51 -11.30
C ARG A 115 7.00 -31.12 -10.41
N GLU A 116 7.28 -30.49 -9.27
CA GLU A 116 8.26 -30.99 -8.29
C GLU A 116 7.81 -32.33 -7.68
N GLN A 117 6.53 -32.49 -7.34
CA GLN A 117 5.97 -33.75 -6.84
C GLN A 117 6.05 -34.87 -7.90
N LYS A 118 5.64 -34.59 -9.15
CA LYS A 118 5.74 -35.57 -10.25
C LYS A 118 7.19 -35.97 -10.56
N ALA A 119 8.14 -35.05 -10.42
CA ALA A 119 9.57 -35.34 -10.58
C ALA A 119 10.12 -36.19 -9.43
N ALA A 120 9.61 -36.02 -8.21
CA ALA A 120 10.01 -36.82 -7.06
C ALA A 120 9.40 -38.24 -7.06
N GLU A 121 8.21 -38.42 -7.62
CA GLU A 121 7.54 -39.72 -7.73
C GLU A 121 8.06 -40.60 -8.88
N GLN A 122 8.77 -40.03 -9.86
CA GLN A 122 9.44 -40.84 -10.88
C GLN A 122 10.75 -41.40 -10.30
N PRO A 123 10.87 -42.73 -10.11
CA PRO A 123 12.15 -43.32 -9.73
C PRO A 123 13.14 -43.04 -10.85
N ALA A 124 14.30 -42.49 -10.48
CA ALA A 124 15.37 -42.13 -11.40
C ALA A 124 15.87 -43.39 -12.15
N GLU A 125 15.24 -43.73 -13.27
CA GLU A 125 15.86 -44.55 -14.31
C GLU A 125 17.04 -43.73 -14.86
N ARG A 126 18.21 -43.94 -14.26
CA ARG A 126 19.50 -43.46 -14.73
C ARG A 126 19.74 -43.99 -16.14
N LYS A 127 19.30 -43.26 -17.17
CA LYS A 127 19.81 -43.47 -18.52
C LYS A 127 21.25 -42.92 -18.57
N PRO A 128 22.25 -43.72 -18.96
CA PRO A 128 23.64 -43.27 -18.99
C PRO A 128 23.79 -42.12 -20.00
N SER A 129 24.44 -41.05 -19.55
CA SER A 129 24.76 -39.87 -20.34
C SER A 129 25.64 -40.26 -21.55
N LYS A 130 25.07 -40.19 -22.76
CA LYS A 130 25.86 -40.14 -23.98
C LYS A 130 26.44 -38.73 -24.09
N VAL A 131 27.71 -38.62 -23.76
CA VAL A 131 28.57 -37.50 -24.12
C VAL A 131 28.63 -37.45 -25.65
N ALA A 132 28.12 -36.38 -26.24
CA ALA A 132 28.40 -36.02 -27.63
C ALA A 132 28.91 -34.58 -27.62
N SER A 133 30.21 -34.48 -27.81
CA SER A 133 30.98 -33.33 -28.24
C SER A 133 30.56 -32.89 -29.65
N ASP A 134 30.32 -31.59 -29.85
CA ASP A 134 30.85 -30.77 -30.96
C ASP A 134 30.23 -29.36 -30.87
N VAL A 135 30.99 -28.31 -30.56
CA VAL A 135 31.88 -27.48 -31.41
C VAL A 135 31.16 -26.25 -31.98
N ALA A 136 31.61 -25.10 -31.47
CA ALA A 136 31.70 -23.75 -32.04
C ALA A 136 30.46 -23.07 -32.65
N ASP A 137 30.08 -21.94 -32.04
CA ASP A 137 30.13 -20.68 -32.79
C ASP A 137 30.65 -19.57 -31.87
N GLU A 138 31.66 -18.86 -32.37
CA GLU A 138 32.44 -17.81 -31.71
C GLU A 138 32.02 -16.46 -32.29
N SER A 139 32.30 -15.37 -31.57
CA SER A 139 32.40 -13.97 -32.07
C SER A 139 31.07 -13.17 -32.01
N VAL A 140 30.91 -11.95 -31.45
CA VAL A 140 31.77 -10.95 -30.81
C VAL A 140 30.86 -9.98 -30.00
N ALA A 141 31.48 -9.24 -29.07
CA ALA A 141 31.16 -7.88 -28.63
C ALA A 141 30.46 -7.77 -27.25
N THR A 142 31.21 -7.81 -26.15
CA THR A 142 31.83 -6.64 -25.49
C THR A 142 30.85 -5.48 -25.22
N HIS A 143 30.24 -5.46 -24.03
CA HIS A 143 30.49 -4.35 -23.11
C HIS A 143 30.20 -4.78 -21.67
N SER A 144 31.28 -4.89 -20.93
CA SER A 144 31.34 -4.86 -19.47
C SER A 144 30.78 -3.53 -18.97
N PHE A 145 29.86 -3.58 -18.02
CA PHE A 145 29.83 -2.64 -16.89
C PHE A 145 29.11 -3.28 -15.71
N ILE A 146 29.90 -3.97 -14.89
CA ILE A 146 29.52 -4.45 -13.57
C ILE A 146 29.74 -3.28 -12.62
N HIS A 147 28.68 -2.61 -12.19
CA HIS A 147 28.76 -1.81 -10.97
C HIS A 147 28.54 -2.71 -9.77
N SER A 148 29.64 -3.22 -9.23
CA SER A 148 29.72 -3.54 -7.81
C SER A 148 29.83 -2.23 -7.05
N SER A 149 28.80 -1.86 -6.29
CA SER A 149 28.93 -0.89 -5.22
C SER A 149 28.69 -1.64 -3.91
N SER A 150 29.78 -1.99 -3.25
CA SER A 150 29.78 -2.44 -1.86
C SER A 150 29.45 -1.25 -0.98
N HIS A 151 28.30 -1.28 -0.31
CA HIS A 151 28.06 -0.40 0.82
C HIS A 151 28.40 -1.17 2.09
N GLY A 152 29.29 -0.56 2.88
CA GLY A 152 29.85 -1.11 4.10
C GLY A 152 28.77 -1.39 5.13
N ILE A 153 28.98 -2.48 5.84
CA ILE A 153 28.29 -2.88 7.04
C ILE A 153 28.97 -2.10 8.17
N ASP A 154 28.33 -1.05 8.68
CA ASP A 154 28.67 -0.49 9.98
C ASP A 154 27.89 -1.29 11.02
N GLU A 155 28.65 -2.11 11.74
CA GLU A 155 28.23 -2.98 12.83
C GLU A 155 28.28 -2.15 14.12
N GLU A 156 27.14 -1.55 14.50
CA GLU A 156 26.98 -0.95 15.83
C GLU A 156 26.57 -2.01 16.88
N PRO A 157 27.07 -1.87 18.13
CA PRO A 157 27.01 -2.92 19.14
C PRO A 157 25.60 -3.16 19.71
N GLN A 158 25.33 -4.44 19.97
CA GLN A 158 24.12 -4.94 20.60
C GLN A 158 24.01 -4.45 22.06
N GLU A 159 23.03 -3.60 22.34
CA GLU A 159 22.52 -3.41 23.70
C GLU A 159 21.61 -4.59 24.08
N GLU A 160 22.01 -5.32 25.12
CA GLU A 160 21.18 -6.25 25.87
C GLU A 160 19.93 -5.54 26.38
N VAL A 161 18.77 -5.86 25.81
CA VAL A 161 17.47 -5.49 26.37
C VAL A 161 16.93 -6.69 27.15
N GLU A 162 16.83 -6.49 28.47
CA GLU A 162 16.33 -7.46 29.44
C GLU A 162 14.93 -8.01 29.09
N PRO A 163 14.62 -9.26 29.47
CA PRO A 163 13.29 -9.82 29.29
C PRO A 163 12.27 -9.17 30.24
N VAL A 164 11.46 -8.25 29.71
CA VAL A 164 10.30 -7.69 30.41
C VAL A 164 9.22 -8.76 30.55
N MET A 165 8.87 -9.09 31.79
CA MET A 165 7.85 -10.06 32.15
C MET A 165 6.45 -9.65 31.62
N PRO A 166 5.59 -10.62 31.24
CA PRO A 166 4.20 -10.33 30.90
C PRO A 166 3.41 -9.97 32.15
N LEU A 167 3.06 -8.69 32.32
CA LEU A 167 2.06 -8.27 33.29
C LEU A 167 0.67 -8.65 32.81
N SER A 168 0.05 -9.46 33.66
CA SER A 168 -1.32 -9.93 33.63
C SER A 168 -2.33 -8.77 33.69
N SER A 169 -3.43 -8.93 32.95
CA SER A 169 -4.80 -8.59 33.36
C SER A 169 -5.10 -7.17 33.87
N SER A 170 -5.79 -6.38 33.03
CA SER A 170 -7.22 -6.04 33.26
C SER A 170 -7.72 -5.17 32.10
N GLY A 171 -8.63 -5.72 31.29
CA GLY A 171 -9.37 -4.91 30.32
C GLY A 171 -10.36 -4.01 31.05
N PRO A 172 -10.44 -2.71 30.73
CA PRO A 172 -11.55 -1.88 31.18
C PRO A 172 -12.84 -2.28 30.43
N PRO A 173 -14.00 -2.09 31.04
CA PRO A 173 -15.29 -2.48 30.48
C PRO A 173 -15.61 -1.65 29.23
N LEU A 174 -16.22 -2.31 28.25
CA LEU A 174 -16.96 -1.68 27.17
C LEU A 174 -18.19 -0.97 27.75
N GLU A 175 -18.02 0.30 28.07
CA GLU A 175 -19.05 1.34 28.17
C GLU A 175 -18.58 2.44 27.22
N ASP A 176 -19.35 3.21 26.50
CA ASP A 176 -20.73 3.17 26.01
C ASP A 176 -20.67 4.11 24.79
N GLU A 177 -21.76 4.22 24.05
CA GLU A 177 -21.87 5.00 22.82
C GLU A 177 -21.29 6.42 22.93
N ASP A 178 -20.45 6.82 21.96
CA ASP A 178 -20.09 8.22 21.68
C ASP A 178 -21.08 8.80 20.64
N PRO A 179 -22.13 9.53 21.04
CA PRO A 179 -23.02 10.23 20.12
C PRO A 179 -22.51 11.66 19.86
N GLU A 180 -21.37 11.87 19.20
CA GLU A 180 -20.96 13.26 18.88
C GLU A 180 -20.04 13.43 17.64
N ILE A 181 -19.85 12.40 16.81
CA ILE A 181 -19.04 12.53 15.57
C ILE A 181 -19.89 12.95 14.35
N ASP A 182 -21.21 12.88 14.43
CA ASP A 182 -22.08 13.16 13.28
C ASP A 182 -22.20 14.66 12.96
N ASP A 183 -22.03 15.56 13.94
CA ASP A 183 -22.17 17.01 13.72
C ASP A 183 -20.99 17.66 12.95
N PHE A 184 -19.87 16.96 12.82
CA PHE A 184 -18.68 17.55 12.22
C PHE A 184 -18.78 17.73 10.70
N TRP A 185 -19.47 16.82 10.01
CA TRP A 185 -19.60 16.86 8.55
C TRP A 185 -20.84 17.64 8.08
N SER A 186 -21.71 18.03 9.00
CA SER A 186 -23.00 18.68 8.71
C SER A 186 -22.85 20.03 7.99
N GLY A 187 -21.77 20.77 8.25
CA GLY A 187 -21.52 22.06 7.60
C GLY A 187 -21.02 21.97 6.15
N VAL A 188 -20.61 20.79 5.68
CA VAL A 188 -20.08 20.59 4.32
C VAL A 188 -21.18 20.11 3.36
N GLU A 189 -22.20 19.40 3.85
CA GLU A 189 -23.31 18.91 3.03
C GLU A 189 -24.21 20.06 2.50
N GLU A 190 -24.25 21.21 3.18
CA GLU A 190 -25.06 22.36 2.75
C GLU A 190 -24.41 23.19 1.62
N ALA A 191 -23.08 23.05 1.41
CA ALA A 191 -22.35 23.81 0.39
C ALA A 191 -22.22 23.08 -0.97
N ALA A 192 -22.67 21.82 -1.06
CA ALA A 192 -22.52 20.96 -2.23
C ALA A 192 -23.84 20.67 -2.98
N SER A 193 -24.95 21.30 -2.59
CA SER A 193 -26.23 21.28 -3.32
C SER A 193 -26.44 22.55 -4.14
#